data_AF-A0A316QHP5-F1
#
_entry.id   AF-A0A316QHP5-F1
#
_cell.length_a   1.000
_cell.length_b   1.000
_cell.length_c   1.000
_cell.angle_alpha   90.00
_cell.angle_beta   90.00
_cell.angle_gamma   90.00
#
_symmetry.space_group_name_H-M   'P 1'
#
loop_
_entity.id
_entity.type
_entity.pdbx_description
1 polymer ?
#
loop_
_entity_poly.entity_id
_entity_poly.type
_entity_poly.pdbx_seq_one_letter_code
_entity_poly.pdbx_strand_id
1 'polypeptide(L)'
;MTKQTQTDSALALGFGKDWFQKLQAKAKYNIYQAEYYDRMAEDYHDELFHRKAEKTLNCSKVWHLDYYKKHGIKNIREIIRCNDNFCYVCQSLKAQRRYDLYAPLLKELETDYDIYHVIITVPNVTGAKLKWTLDKMTNRFSRLIEYFSGHKKIKGLDFGKYGYAGAVRSLEITTGKRKQYGDFHPHFHCMVVLKKGLNLPKIVENSFSKTKTQHGEIVRTKFSALEVLLQKIWCLLMLDIPVTKDNLRNMRELTEGKYKDGFDVVANNARGKYHEIFKYAIKGTYKQEKIFSYEDMCCLYDALKNRRTYQTYGCLQKHNFNEVDDMFNPTLQTDYLWNIFLEKLQSLERPIRIESCIEEILQDFTNAEKRKIKPIRYMGPATLRKAFAGLSDEERLQALEKLIQKLEEGD
;
A
#
# COMPACT_ATOMS: atom_id res chain seq x y z
N MET A 1 -1.44 -18.02 -16.75
CA MET A 1 -0.10 -18.61 -16.56
C MET A 1 0.76 -18.15 -17.72
N THR A 2 1.46 -17.04 -17.53
CA THR A 2 2.51 -16.58 -18.45
C THR A 2 3.83 -17.03 -17.85
N LYS A 3 4.59 -17.80 -18.62
CA LYS A 3 5.87 -18.39 -18.25
C LYS A 3 6.78 -17.32 -17.66
N GLN A 4 7.19 -17.55 -16.41
CA GLN A 4 8.33 -16.90 -15.79
C GLN A 4 9.55 -17.40 -16.57
N THR A 5 10.02 -16.61 -17.53
CA THR A 5 11.27 -16.90 -18.23
C THR A 5 12.39 -16.80 -17.22
N GLN A 6 13.02 -17.94 -16.92
CA GLN A 6 14.41 -18.01 -16.49
C GLN A 6 15.23 -17.18 -17.47
N THR A 7 15.67 -16.01 -17.04
CA THR A 7 16.82 -15.34 -17.64
C THR A 7 17.96 -15.45 -16.64
N ASP A 8 18.95 -16.21 -17.08
CA ASP A 8 20.24 -16.46 -16.46
C ASP A 8 20.99 -15.21 -15.99
N SER A 9 21.94 -15.50 -15.10
CA SER A 9 23.08 -14.71 -14.65
C SER A 9 22.87 -13.83 -13.40
N ALA A 10 23.94 -13.72 -12.62
CA ALA A 10 24.07 -12.92 -11.40
C ALA A 10 23.91 -11.39 -11.60
N LEU A 11 23.29 -10.97 -12.71
CA LEU A 11 23.05 -9.60 -13.15
C LEU A 11 21.72 -8.99 -12.60
N ALA A 12 20.87 -9.75 -11.91
CA ALA A 12 19.50 -9.32 -11.55
C ALA A 12 19.26 -8.94 -10.07
N LEU A 13 20.29 -8.89 -9.23
CA LEU A 13 20.10 -8.78 -7.77
C LEU A 13 19.81 -7.34 -7.29
N GLY A 14 20.35 -6.33 -7.96
CA GLY A 14 20.27 -4.94 -7.50
C GLY A 14 18.95 -4.22 -7.80
N PHE A 15 18.73 -3.08 -7.15
CA PHE A 15 17.73 -2.10 -7.57
C PHE A 15 18.07 -1.62 -9.00
N GLY A 16 17.16 -1.87 -9.94
CA GLY A 16 17.36 -1.49 -11.34
C GLY A 16 17.06 -0.01 -11.62
N LYS A 17 17.52 0.47 -12.79
CA LYS A 17 17.28 1.83 -13.30
C LYS A 17 15.82 2.26 -13.21
N ASP A 18 14.89 1.40 -13.62
CA ASP A 18 13.44 1.65 -13.57
C ASP A 18 12.93 1.95 -12.16
N TRP A 19 13.52 1.34 -11.14
CA TRP A 19 13.12 1.56 -9.75
C TRP A 19 13.48 2.98 -9.31
N PHE A 20 14.70 3.44 -9.62
CA PHE A 20 15.14 4.81 -9.35
C PHE A 20 14.37 5.84 -10.18
N GLN A 21 14.10 5.58 -11.47
CA GLN A 21 13.30 6.47 -12.31
C GLN A 21 11.89 6.66 -11.74
N LYS A 22 11.24 5.57 -11.28
CA LYS A 22 9.93 5.64 -10.61
C LYS A 22 9.99 6.45 -9.32
N LEU A 23 11.10 6.39 -8.58
CA LEU A 23 11.28 7.17 -7.36
C LEU A 23 11.52 8.66 -7.66
N GLN A 24 12.37 8.99 -8.66
CA GLN A 24 12.62 10.35 -9.12
C GLN A 24 11.31 11.00 -9.60
N ALA A 25 10.49 10.28 -10.36
CA ALA A 25 9.19 10.76 -10.81
C ALA A 25 8.25 11.14 -9.65
N LYS A 26 8.35 10.44 -8.51
CA LYS A 26 7.60 10.77 -7.29
C LYS A 26 8.20 11.97 -6.56
N ALA A 27 9.53 12.07 -6.52
CA ALA A 27 10.25 13.15 -5.84
C ALA A 27 9.97 14.53 -6.45
N LYS A 28 9.60 14.59 -7.74
CA LYS A 28 9.15 15.83 -8.40
C LYS A 28 8.00 16.53 -7.67
N TYR A 29 7.16 15.76 -6.97
CA TYR A 29 6.03 16.34 -6.23
C TYR A 29 6.39 16.96 -4.88
N ASN A 30 7.62 16.76 -4.40
CA ASN A 30 8.06 17.31 -3.11
C ASN A 30 8.02 18.85 -3.08
N ILE A 31 8.25 19.51 -4.22
CA ILE A 31 8.23 20.98 -4.34
C ILE A 31 6.83 21.49 -4.02
N TYR A 32 5.79 21.01 -4.72
CA TYR A 32 4.41 21.46 -4.50
C TYR A 32 3.91 21.15 -3.08
N GLN A 33 4.32 20.02 -2.51
CA GLN A 33 3.95 19.68 -1.15
C GLN A 33 4.65 20.59 -0.14
N ALA A 34 5.91 20.94 -0.37
CA ALA A 34 6.64 21.90 0.45
C ALA A 34 5.99 23.29 0.40
N GLU A 35 5.62 23.77 -0.79
CA GLU A 35 4.88 25.04 -0.97
C GLU A 35 3.58 25.07 -0.15
N TYR A 36 2.83 23.96 -0.11
CA TYR A 36 1.63 23.88 0.73
C TYR A 36 1.96 23.95 2.21
N TYR A 37 3.04 23.31 2.66
CA TYR A 37 3.46 23.42 4.05
C TYR A 37 3.94 24.84 4.40
N ASP A 38 4.69 25.52 3.55
CA ASP A 38 5.06 26.92 3.81
C ASP A 38 3.83 27.81 3.91
N ARG A 39 2.86 27.67 3.00
CA ARG A 39 1.60 28.41 3.09
C ARG A 39 0.79 28.07 4.35
N MET A 40 0.78 26.80 4.78
CA MET A 40 0.17 26.41 6.06
C MET A 40 0.88 27.04 7.25
N ALA A 41 2.20 27.26 7.18
CA ALA A 41 2.95 27.94 8.24
C ALA A 41 2.48 29.39 8.39
N GLU A 42 2.25 30.08 7.28
CA GLU A 42 1.69 31.44 7.24
C GLU A 42 0.24 31.46 7.74
N ASP A 43 -0.64 30.63 7.15
CA ASP A 43 -2.08 30.63 7.44
C ASP A 43 -2.40 30.20 8.89
N TYR A 44 -1.63 29.26 9.45
CA TYR A 44 -1.82 28.76 10.83
C TYR A 44 -0.89 29.40 11.86
N HIS A 45 0.03 30.26 11.42
CA HIS A 45 1.09 30.83 12.28
C HIS A 45 1.85 29.75 13.07
N ASP A 46 2.24 28.65 12.40
CA ASP A 46 2.90 27.49 13.02
C ASP A 46 4.17 27.09 12.25
N GLU A 47 5.32 27.46 12.82
CA GLU A 47 6.68 27.15 12.35
C GLU A 47 6.97 25.65 12.18
N LEU A 48 6.16 24.75 12.77
CA LEU A 48 6.26 23.32 12.47
C LEU A 48 6.04 23.03 11.00
N PHE A 49 5.20 23.80 10.31
CA PHE A 49 4.95 23.59 8.88
C PHE A 49 6.12 24.05 8.02
N HIS A 50 6.81 25.14 8.37
CA HIS A 50 8.02 25.54 7.64
C HIS A 50 9.11 24.46 7.72
N ARG A 51 9.35 23.91 8.91
CA ARG A 51 10.26 22.75 9.07
C ARG A 51 9.82 21.51 8.29
N LYS A 52 8.51 21.30 8.12
CA LYS A 52 7.99 20.20 7.27
C LYS A 52 8.24 20.48 5.80
N ALA A 53 8.11 21.72 5.34
CA ALA A 53 8.39 22.13 3.98
C ALA A 53 9.86 21.85 3.63
N GLU A 54 10.80 22.32 4.45
CA GLU A 54 12.25 22.11 4.25
C GLU A 54 12.60 20.61 4.18
N LYS A 55 12.10 19.81 5.13
CA LYS A 55 12.33 18.36 5.14
C LYS A 55 11.74 17.68 3.90
N THR A 56 10.54 18.09 3.49
CA THR A 56 9.87 17.53 2.31
C THR A 56 10.65 17.87 1.03
N LEU A 57 11.10 19.11 0.89
CA LEU A 57 11.91 19.56 -0.23
C LEU A 57 13.22 18.77 -0.33
N ASN A 58 13.82 18.36 0.78
CA ASN A 58 15.06 17.58 0.82
C ASN A 58 14.87 16.06 0.80
N CYS A 59 13.62 15.58 0.82
CA CYS A 59 13.33 14.16 0.80
C CYS A 59 13.84 13.49 -0.49
N SER A 60 14.61 12.41 -0.35
CA SER A 60 15.22 11.59 -1.41
C SER A 60 16.31 12.29 -2.25
N LYS A 61 16.76 13.49 -1.86
CA LYS A 61 17.84 14.18 -2.58
C LYS A 61 19.22 13.59 -2.30
N VAL A 62 19.47 13.12 -1.07
CA VAL A 62 20.76 12.59 -0.64
C VAL A 62 20.63 11.12 -0.28
N TRP A 63 21.52 10.32 -0.85
CA TRP A 63 21.68 8.88 -0.63
C TRP A 63 23.04 8.62 0.00
N HIS A 64 23.05 7.98 1.16
CA HIS A 64 24.29 7.58 1.82
C HIS A 64 24.61 6.15 1.43
N LEU A 65 25.77 5.96 0.78
CA LEU A 65 26.15 4.71 0.15
C LEU A 65 27.51 4.23 0.64
N ASP A 66 27.67 2.91 0.74
CA ASP A 66 28.97 2.26 0.84
C ASP A 66 29.34 1.73 -0.55
N TYR A 67 30.40 2.27 -1.15
CA TYR A 67 30.87 1.88 -2.47
C TYR A 67 32.06 0.91 -2.39
N TYR A 68 31.82 -0.31 -2.87
CA TYR A 68 32.80 -1.36 -3.08
C TYR A 68 33.24 -1.31 -4.55
N LYS A 69 34.27 -0.52 -4.81
CA LYS A 69 34.75 -0.16 -6.16
C LYS A 69 35.28 -1.36 -6.94
N LYS A 70 36.00 -2.29 -6.30
CA LYS A 70 36.52 -3.52 -6.95
C LYS A 70 35.37 -4.38 -7.46
N HIS A 71 34.32 -4.52 -6.65
CA HIS A 71 33.17 -5.36 -7.00
C HIS A 71 32.08 -4.63 -7.79
N GLY A 72 32.15 -3.30 -7.88
CA GLY A 72 31.14 -2.48 -8.54
C GLY A 72 29.80 -2.48 -7.78
N ILE A 73 29.82 -2.55 -6.45
CA ILE A 73 28.61 -2.62 -5.62
C ILE A 73 28.46 -1.35 -4.81
N LYS A 74 27.31 -0.70 -4.90
CA LYS A 74 26.90 0.39 -4.00
C LYS A 74 25.81 -0.13 -3.07
N ASN A 75 26.16 -0.35 -1.80
CA ASN A 75 25.19 -0.68 -0.76
C ASN A 75 24.48 0.59 -0.31
N ILE A 76 23.15 0.60 -0.36
CA ILE A 76 22.32 1.71 0.09
C ILE A 76 22.14 1.57 1.60
N ARG A 77 22.75 2.47 2.37
CA ARG A 77 22.60 2.46 3.84
C ARG A 77 21.33 3.16 4.26
N GLU A 78 21.11 4.35 3.71
CA GLU A 78 19.97 5.17 4.03
C GLU A 78 19.75 6.22 2.95
N ILE A 79 18.58 6.84 3.03
CA ILE A 79 18.20 7.99 2.23
C ILE A 79 17.59 9.04 3.15
N ILE A 80 17.85 10.31 2.85
CA ILE A 80 17.21 11.40 3.61
C ILE A 80 15.71 11.38 3.31
N ARG A 81 14.88 11.25 4.35
CA ARG A 81 13.41 11.19 4.24
C ARG A 81 12.77 12.19 5.18
N CYS A 82 11.71 12.84 4.71
CA CYS A 82 10.89 13.70 5.57
C CYS A 82 9.97 12.91 6.52
N ASN A 83 9.74 11.62 6.22
CA ASN A 83 8.87 10.70 6.96
C ASN A 83 7.40 11.11 7.08
N ASP A 84 7.00 12.14 6.34
CA ASP A 84 5.65 12.70 6.37
C ASP A 84 4.60 11.78 5.72
N ASN A 85 3.36 11.87 6.19
CA ASN A 85 2.26 11.01 5.73
C ASN A 85 1.70 11.38 4.36
N PHE A 86 1.99 12.59 3.88
CA PHE A 86 1.55 13.09 2.58
C PHE A 86 2.66 13.01 1.51
N CYS A 87 3.91 12.78 1.93
CA CYS A 87 5.04 12.65 1.01
C CYS A 87 4.95 11.37 0.18
N TYR A 88 4.83 11.53 -1.13
CA TYR A 88 4.66 10.41 -2.05
C TYR A 88 5.87 9.45 -2.04
N VAL A 89 7.09 9.97 -1.94
CA VAL A 89 8.30 9.14 -1.81
C VAL A 89 8.22 8.29 -0.55
N CYS A 90 8.05 8.93 0.61
CA CYS A 90 7.99 8.24 1.91
C CYS A 90 6.86 7.21 1.97
N GLN A 91 5.67 7.57 1.49
CA GLN A 91 4.52 6.66 1.43
C GLN A 91 4.81 5.45 0.53
N SER A 92 5.47 5.64 -0.61
CA SER A 92 5.83 4.55 -1.53
C SER A 92 6.85 3.56 -0.95
N LEU A 93 7.83 4.05 -0.20
CA LEU A 93 8.81 3.22 0.48
C LEU A 93 8.18 2.48 1.66
N LYS A 94 7.35 3.15 2.47
CA LYS A 94 6.59 2.53 3.56
C LYS A 94 5.64 1.45 3.02
N ALA A 95 4.95 1.70 1.91
CA ALA A 95 4.08 0.73 1.25
C ALA A 95 4.84 -0.52 0.80
N GLN A 96 6.00 -0.34 0.14
CA GLN A 96 6.87 -1.45 -0.25
C GLN A 96 7.36 -2.24 0.95
N ARG A 97 7.84 -1.56 2.00
CA ARG A 97 8.33 -2.22 3.21
C ARG A 97 7.22 -3.00 3.92
N ARG A 98 6.01 -2.43 3.98
CA ARG A 98 4.82 -3.10 4.52
C ARG A 98 4.48 -4.36 3.72
N TYR A 99 4.55 -4.30 2.40
CA TYR A 99 4.38 -5.49 1.56
C TYR A 99 5.44 -6.55 1.88
N ASP A 100 6.71 -6.17 1.94
CA ASP A 100 7.83 -7.09 2.20
C ASP A 100 7.67 -7.78 3.58
N LEU A 101 7.13 -7.08 4.58
CA LEU A 101 6.86 -7.62 5.93
C LEU A 101 5.63 -8.54 5.98
N TYR A 102 4.50 -8.11 5.39
CA TYR A 102 3.20 -8.74 5.66
C TYR A 102 2.66 -9.60 4.53
N ALA A 103 3.17 -9.50 3.29
CA ALA A 103 2.76 -10.40 2.21
C ALA A 103 3.11 -11.87 2.50
N PRO A 104 4.29 -12.21 3.08
CA PRO A 104 4.59 -13.60 3.46
C PRO A 104 3.60 -14.16 4.49
N LEU A 105 3.26 -13.37 5.51
CA LEU A 105 2.25 -13.71 6.53
C LEU A 105 0.88 -13.98 5.89
N LEU A 106 0.43 -13.12 4.97
CA LEU A 106 -0.85 -13.32 4.29
C LEU A 106 -0.83 -14.56 3.39
N LYS A 107 0.31 -14.83 2.75
CA LYS A 107 0.49 -16.03 1.92
C LYS A 107 0.45 -17.31 2.76
N GLU A 108 1.06 -17.29 3.95
CA GLU A 108 0.98 -18.39 4.90
C GLU A 108 -0.49 -18.64 5.31
N LEU A 109 -1.25 -17.60 5.62
CA LEU A 109 -2.68 -17.75 5.96
C LEU A 109 -3.54 -18.36 4.82
N GLU A 110 -3.14 -18.22 3.55
CA GLU A 110 -3.85 -18.86 2.42
C GLU A 110 -3.73 -20.40 2.41
N THR A 111 -2.85 -21.00 3.23
CA THR A 111 -2.81 -22.47 3.39
C THR A 111 -4.11 -23.00 3.99
N ASP A 112 -4.70 -22.26 4.93
CA ASP A 112 -5.85 -22.70 5.71
C ASP A 112 -7.13 -21.90 5.41
N TYR A 113 -6.99 -20.71 4.83
CA TYR A 113 -8.09 -19.76 4.60
C TYR A 113 -8.15 -19.24 3.16
N ASP A 114 -9.28 -18.66 2.80
CA ASP A 114 -9.37 -17.77 1.64
C ASP A 114 -9.31 -16.32 2.11
N ILE A 115 -8.45 -15.52 1.47
CA ILE A 115 -8.36 -14.08 1.73
C ILE A 115 -9.15 -13.33 0.67
N TYR A 116 -10.09 -12.51 1.09
CA TYR A 116 -10.87 -11.65 0.20
C TYR A 116 -10.40 -10.20 0.32
N HIS A 117 -10.01 -9.62 -0.81
CA HIS A 117 -9.88 -8.17 -0.94
C HIS A 117 -11.29 -7.57 -1.05
N VAL A 118 -11.71 -6.88 0.01
CA VAL A 118 -13.00 -6.21 0.11
C VAL A 118 -12.78 -4.71 0.04
N ILE A 119 -13.35 -4.06 -0.96
CA ILE A 119 -13.38 -2.60 -1.09
C ILE A 119 -14.75 -2.13 -0.58
N ILE A 120 -14.76 -1.24 0.40
CA ILE A 120 -15.98 -0.68 1.00
C ILE A 120 -15.96 0.83 0.83
N THR A 121 -16.95 1.38 0.15
CA THR A 121 -17.03 2.82 -0.15
C THR A 121 -18.20 3.50 0.57
N VAL A 122 -18.18 4.83 0.58
CA VAL A 122 -19.33 5.67 0.92
C VAL A 122 -19.56 6.70 -0.19
N PRO A 123 -20.75 7.33 -0.27
CA PRO A 123 -20.94 8.46 -1.14
C PRO A 123 -19.88 9.54 -0.91
N ASN A 124 -19.56 10.29 -1.96
CA ASN A 124 -18.64 11.41 -1.88
C ASN A 124 -19.04 12.40 -0.77
N VAL A 125 -18.04 12.96 -0.11
CA VAL A 125 -18.20 13.91 1.00
C VAL A 125 -17.42 15.18 0.75
N THR A 126 -17.92 16.29 1.29
CA THR A 126 -17.18 17.56 1.30
C THR A 126 -16.04 17.52 2.31
N GLY A 127 -15.03 18.39 2.16
CA GLY A 127 -13.91 18.50 3.10
C GLY A 127 -14.38 18.69 4.55
N ALA A 128 -15.38 19.56 4.76
CA ALA A 128 -15.98 19.81 6.08
C ALA A 128 -16.58 18.56 6.75
N LYS A 129 -17.08 17.59 5.96
CA LYS A 129 -17.67 16.34 6.47
C LYS A 129 -16.69 15.18 6.51
N LEU A 130 -15.49 15.34 5.93
CA LEU A 130 -14.55 14.25 5.73
C LEU A 130 -14.14 13.61 7.05
N LYS A 131 -13.63 14.41 8.00
CA LYS A 131 -13.17 13.92 9.31
C LYS A 131 -14.24 13.11 10.05
N TRP A 132 -15.43 13.69 10.20
CA TRP A 132 -16.57 13.02 10.83
C TRP A 132 -16.95 11.72 10.09
N THR A 133 -16.93 11.74 8.76
CA THR A 133 -17.23 10.55 7.95
C THR A 133 -16.21 9.45 8.20
N LEU A 134 -14.91 9.78 8.26
CA LEU A 134 -13.85 8.80 8.55
C LEU A 134 -13.94 8.19 9.95
N ASP A 135 -14.31 9.00 10.95
CA ASP A 135 -14.57 8.52 12.32
C ASP A 135 -15.75 7.56 12.34
N LYS A 136 -16.85 7.93 11.68
CA LYS A 136 -18.03 7.08 11.54
C LYS A 136 -17.68 5.78 10.81
N MET A 137 -17.01 5.85 9.66
CA MET A 137 -16.59 4.68 8.91
C MET A 137 -15.73 3.74 9.78
N THR A 138 -14.78 4.28 10.54
CA THR A 138 -13.94 3.48 11.44
C THR A 138 -14.78 2.72 12.46
N ASN A 139 -15.70 3.41 13.14
CA ASN A 139 -16.56 2.82 14.16
C ASN A 139 -17.55 1.79 13.56
N ARG A 140 -18.13 2.10 12.40
CA ARG A 140 -19.07 1.22 11.69
C ARG A 140 -18.37 0.00 11.10
N PHE A 141 -17.10 0.09 10.72
CA PHE A 141 -16.33 -1.06 10.29
C PHE A 141 -16.11 -2.05 11.43
N SER A 142 -15.78 -1.58 12.65
CA SER A 142 -15.71 -2.46 13.82
C SER A 142 -17.03 -3.20 14.07
N ARG A 143 -18.16 -2.49 13.95
CA ARG A 143 -19.51 -3.09 14.04
C ARG A 143 -19.76 -4.14 12.95
N LEU A 144 -19.26 -3.93 11.73
CA LEU A 144 -19.33 -4.93 10.67
C LEU A 144 -18.55 -6.20 11.03
N ILE A 145 -17.34 -6.04 11.59
CA ILE A 145 -16.51 -7.14 12.08
C ILE A 145 -17.17 -7.90 13.24
N GLU A 146 -17.89 -7.21 14.14
CA GLU A 146 -18.67 -7.85 15.21
C GLU A 146 -19.75 -8.80 14.65
N TYR A 147 -20.33 -8.52 13.47
CA TYR A 147 -21.24 -9.48 12.81
C TYR A 147 -20.50 -10.68 12.25
N PHE A 148 -19.36 -10.47 11.57
CA PHE A 148 -18.55 -11.56 11.03
C PHE A 148 -18.02 -12.51 12.12
N SER A 149 -17.53 -11.96 13.22
CA SER A 149 -17.01 -12.71 14.38
C SER A 149 -18.11 -13.34 15.24
N GLY A 150 -19.39 -13.01 15.00
CA GLY A 150 -20.51 -13.54 15.78
C GLY A 150 -20.75 -12.87 17.13
N HIS A 151 -19.92 -11.88 17.52
CA HIS A 151 -20.14 -11.06 18.72
C HIS A 151 -21.46 -10.29 18.66
N LYS A 152 -21.90 -9.91 17.46
CA LYS A 152 -23.25 -9.42 17.21
C LYS A 152 -23.98 -10.30 16.22
N LYS A 153 -25.28 -10.44 16.43
CA LYS A 153 -26.16 -11.26 15.62
C LYS A 153 -27.23 -10.40 14.98
N ILE A 154 -27.58 -10.72 13.74
CA ILE A 154 -28.77 -10.19 13.07
C ILE A 154 -29.77 -11.35 13.03
N LYS A 155 -30.93 -11.20 13.68
CA LYS A 155 -31.93 -12.27 13.77
C LYS A 155 -32.29 -12.78 12.38
N GLY A 156 -32.12 -14.08 12.15
CA GLY A 156 -32.43 -14.74 10.89
C GLY A 156 -31.38 -14.58 9.77
N LEU A 157 -30.17 -14.12 10.10
CA LEU A 157 -28.99 -14.17 9.25
C LEU A 157 -27.83 -14.80 10.02
N ASP A 158 -27.22 -15.82 9.43
CA ASP A 158 -26.05 -16.49 9.98
C ASP A 158 -24.78 -16.04 9.24
N PHE A 159 -23.87 -15.38 9.96
CA PHE A 159 -22.53 -15.01 9.51
C PHE A 159 -21.48 -16.09 9.82
N GLY A 160 -21.76 -17.01 10.75
CA GLY A 160 -20.86 -18.10 11.12
C GLY A 160 -20.53 -18.99 9.93
N LYS A 161 -21.47 -19.14 8.99
CA LYS A 161 -21.25 -19.85 7.72
C LYS A 161 -20.05 -19.35 6.89
N TYR A 162 -19.58 -18.11 7.09
CA TYR A 162 -18.41 -17.59 6.38
C TYR A 162 -17.07 -17.94 7.07
N GLY A 163 -17.10 -18.45 8.30
CA GLY A 163 -15.92 -18.86 9.06
C GLY A 163 -14.86 -17.77 9.14
N TYR A 164 -15.24 -16.60 9.64
CA TYR A 164 -14.35 -15.46 9.80
C TYR A 164 -13.20 -15.79 10.76
N ALA A 165 -11.96 -15.51 10.34
CA ALA A 165 -10.76 -15.69 11.16
C ALA A 165 -10.08 -14.36 11.51
N GLY A 166 -10.19 -13.35 10.65
CA GLY A 166 -9.53 -12.07 10.87
C GLY A 166 -9.73 -11.08 9.73
N ALA A 167 -9.29 -9.85 9.95
CA ALA A 167 -9.27 -8.84 8.91
C ALA A 167 -8.20 -7.77 9.17
N VAL A 168 -7.82 -7.07 8.10
CA VAL A 168 -7.15 -5.79 8.19
C VAL A 168 -7.85 -4.81 7.25
N ARG A 169 -8.05 -3.57 7.69
CA ARG A 169 -8.49 -2.47 6.83
C ARG A 169 -7.37 -1.45 6.65
N SER A 170 -7.32 -0.85 5.47
CA SER A 170 -6.54 0.33 5.13
C SER A 170 -7.47 1.42 4.60
N LEU A 171 -7.35 2.64 5.11
CA LEU A 171 -8.04 3.81 4.59
C LEU A 171 -7.39 4.29 3.30
N GLU A 172 -8.20 4.57 2.26
CA GLU A 172 -7.80 5.32 1.07
C GLU A 172 -8.83 6.43 0.81
N ILE A 173 -8.36 7.64 0.45
CA ILE A 173 -9.19 8.78 0.08
C ILE A 173 -8.80 9.19 -1.33
N THR A 174 -9.74 9.10 -2.28
CA THR A 174 -9.53 9.63 -3.64
C THR A 174 -10.05 11.06 -3.75
N THR A 175 -9.29 11.96 -4.35
CA THR A 175 -9.71 13.34 -4.68
C THR A 175 -9.99 13.51 -6.19
N GLY A 176 -10.75 14.54 -6.58
CA GLY A 176 -10.73 15.05 -7.97
C GLY A 176 -11.56 14.34 -9.04
N LYS A 177 -12.46 13.40 -8.72
CA LYS A 177 -13.24 12.67 -9.77
C LYS A 177 -14.51 13.39 -10.25
N ARG A 178 -15.18 14.19 -9.42
CA ARG A 178 -16.45 14.88 -9.78
C ARG A 178 -16.62 16.16 -8.96
N LYS A 179 -16.25 17.31 -9.53
CA LYS A 179 -16.44 18.66 -8.94
C LYS A 179 -17.89 18.98 -8.55
N GLN A 180 -18.86 18.21 -9.05
CA GLN A 180 -20.29 18.46 -8.83
C GLN A 180 -20.82 17.80 -7.54
N TYR A 181 -20.07 16.91 -6.89
CA TYR A 181 -20.51 16.20 -5.67
C TYR A 181 -19.32 15.88 -4.74
N GLY A 182 -19.05 16.75 -3.75
CA GLY A 182 -18.20 16.48 -2.57
C GLY A 182 -16.79 15.97 -2.86
N ASP A 183 -15.78 16.81 -2.64
CA ASP A 183 -14.41 16.64 -3.16
C ASP A 183 -13.58 15.44 -2.65
N PHE A 184 -14.16 14.53 -1.85
CA PHE A 184 -13.46 13.35 -1.33
C PHE A 184 -14.29 12.08 -1.45
N HIS A 185 -13.64 11.01 -1.89
CA HIS A 185 -14.20 9.66 -1.94
C HIS A 185 -13.43 8.72 -0.99
N PRO A 186 -13.79 8.69 0.30
CA PRO A 186 -13.16 7.80 1.26
C PRO A 186 -13.68 6.37 1.09
N HIS A 187 -12.76 5.42 1.18
CA HIS A 187 -13.06 4.00 1.11
C HIS A 187 -12.04 3.19 1.88
N PHE A 188 -12.41 1.97 2.24
CA PHE A 188 -11.50 1.00 2.84
C PHE A 188 -11.11 -0.07 1.85
N HIS A 189 -9.81 -0.33 1.75
CA HIS A 189 -9.26 -1.57 1.22
C HIS A 189 -9.08 -2.54 2.39
N CYS A 190 -9.76 -3.67 2.34
CA CYS A 190 -9.73 -4.65 3.41
C CYS A 190 -9.24 -6.00 2.90
N MET A 191 -8.47 -6.72 3.71
CA MET A 191 -8.26 -8.14 3.54
C MET A 191 -9.10 -8.82 4.63
N VAL A 192 -10.06 -9.64 4.23
CA VAL A 192 -10.94 -10.38 5.13
C VAL A 192 -10.60 -11.86 4.98
N VAL A 193 -10.18 -12.48 6.08
CA VAL A 193 -9.77 -13.89 6.14
C VAL A 193 -10.99 -14.72 6.50
N LEU A 194 -11.44 -15.54 5.56
CA LEU A 194 -12.64 -16.37 5.65
C LEU A 194 -12.30 -17.84 5.44
N LYS A 195 -13.23 -18.74 5.77
CA LYS A 195 -13.03 -20.18 5.55
C LYS A 195 -12.69 -20.48 4.10
N LYS A 196 -11.80 -21.43 3.90
CA LYS A 196 -11.36 -21.89 2.58
C LYS A 196 -12.49 -22.55 1.79
N GLY A 197 -12.49 -22.37 0.48
CA GLY A 197 -13.43 -23.02 -0.44
C GLY A 197 -14.83 -22.37 -0.45
N LEU A 198 -14.94 -21.09 -0.09
CA LEU A 198 -16.22 -20.38 -0.13
C LEU A 198 -16.73 -20.21 -1.57
N ASN A 199 -17.88 -20.81 -1.89
CA ASN A 199 -18.56 -20.59 -3.16
C ASN A 199 -19.38 -19.29 -3.11
N LEU A 200 -18.86 -18.23 -3.74
CA LEU A 200 -19.50 -16.92 -3.83
C LEU A 200 -19.75 -16.55 -5.31
N PRO A 201 -20.71 -17.20 -5.98
CA PRO A 201 -20.95 -16.97 -7.40
C PRO A 201 -21.48 -15.54 -7.61
N LYS A 202 -20.89 -14.83 -8.57
CA LYS A 202 -21.25 -13.46 -8.92
C LYS A 202 -22.36 -13.46 -9.97
N ILE A 203 -23.62 -13.49 -9.51
CA ILE A 203 -24.80 -13.65 -10.37
C ILE A 203 -25.81 -12.51 -10.27
N VAL A 204 -25.70 -11.64 -9.26
CA VAL A 204 -26.66 -10.57 -9.01
C VAL A 204 -26.26 -9.30 -9.76
N GLU A 205 -27.19 -8.70 -10.48
CA GLU A 205 -27.03 -7.36 -11.05
C GLU A 205 -27.75 -6.31 -10.18
N ASN A 206 -27.14 -5.14 -10.01
CA ASN A 206 -27.72 -4.01 -9.28
C ASN A 206 -27.24 -2.67 -9.86
N SER A 207 -27.51 -1.55 -9.18
CA SER A 207 -27.11 -0.21 -9.64
C SER A 207 -25.59 -0.02 -9.82
N PHE A 208 -24.74 -0.82 -9.19
CA PHE A 208 -23.28 -0.76 -9.32
C PHE A 208 -22.73 -1.65 -10.45
N SER A 209 -23.59 -2.45 -11.10
CA SER A 209 -23.15 -3.43 -12.10
C SER A 209 -22.68 -2.85 -13.42
N LYS A 210 -22.89 -1.56 -13.69
CA LYS A 210 -22.52 -0.91 -14.95
C LYS A 210 -21.47 0.16 -14.68
N THR A 211 -20.26 -0.03 -15.20
CA THR A 211 -19.20 0.98 -15.16
C THR A 211 -18.81 1.36 -16.57
N LYS A 212 -18.69 2.67 -16.84
CA LYS A 212 -18.13 3.16 -18.10
C LYS A 212 -16.60 3.18 -18.00
N THR A 213 -15.92 2.58 -18.96
CA THR A 213 -14.46 2.65 -19.09
C THR A 213 -14.03 4.05 -19.52
N GLN A 214 -12.73 4.31 -19.48
CA GLN A 214 -12.14 5.58 -19.97
C GLN A 214 -12.40 5.80 -21.47
N HIS A 215 -12.64 4.72 -22.23
CA HIS A 215 -12.95 4.75 -23.66
C HIS A 215 -14.48 4.76 -23.95
N GLY A 216 -15.32 4.87 -22.90
CA GLY A 216 -16.77 4.94 -23.04
C GLY A 216 -17.50 3.59 -23.12
N GLU A 217 -16.77 2.47 -23.09
CA GLU A 217 -17.35 1.13 -23.11
C GLU A 217 -18.05 0.82 -21.79
N ILE A 218 -19.16 0.08 -21.84
CA ILE A 218 -19.88 -0.34 -20.63
C ILE A 218 -19.40 -1.73 -20.23
N VAL A 219 -18.67 -1.80 -19.12
CA VAL A 219 -18.32 -3.06 -18.47
C VAL A 219 -19.43 -3.44 -17.50
N ARG A 220 -19.86 -4.69 -17.57
CA ARG A 220 -20.85 -5.27 -16.66
C ARG A 220 -20.18 -6.16 -15.63
N THR A 221 -20.40 -5.85 -14.35
CA THR A 221 -19.92 -6.65 -13.22
C THR A 221 -21.09 -7.13 -12.38
N LYS A 222 -21.14 -8.42 -12.08
CA LYS A 222 -22.14 -9.01 -11.18
C LYS A 222 -21.58 -9.14 -9.77
N PHE A 223 -22.47 -9.28 -8.81
CA PHE A 223 -22.17 -9.39 -7.39
C PHE A 223 -22.62 -10.74 -6.83
N SER A 224 -21.92 -11.21 -5.80
CA SER A 224 -22.32 -12.34 -4.99
C SER A 224 -23.38 -11.93 -3.96
N ALA A 225 -24.08 -12.92 -3.40
CA ALA A 225 -25.03 -12.69 -2.31
C ALA A 225 -24.36 -12.05 -1.07
N LEU A 226 -23.08 -12.38 -0.81
CA LEU A 226 -22.32 -11.76 0.27
C LEU A 226 -22.08 -10.27 -0.02
N GLU A 227 -21.62 -9.91 -1.22
CA GLU A 227 -21.42 -8.51 -1.58
C GLU A 227 -22.71 -7.70 -1.44
N VAL A 228 -23.83 -8.17 -1.98
CA VAL A 228 -25.13 -7.50 -1.87
C VAL A 228 -25.57 -7.34 -0.41
N LEU A 229 -25.32 -8.35 0.43
CA LEU A 229 -25.60 -8.25 1.86
C LEU A 229 -24.72 -7.16 2.52
N LEU A 230 -23.42 -7.13 2.21
CA LEU A 230 -22.49 -6.14 2.76
C LEU A 230 -22.81 -4.72 2.29
N GLN A 231 -23.20 -4.54 1.02
CA GLN A 231 -23.63 -3.24 0.47
C GLN A 231 -24.76 -2.63 1.29
N LYS A 232 -25.77 -3.45 1.63
CA LYS A 232 -26.93 -3.04 2.43
C LYS A 232 -26.57 -2.82 3.90
N ILE A 233 -25.84 -3.75 4.53
CA ILE A 233 -25.42 -3.61 5.93
C ILE A 233 -24.57 -2.34 6.12
N TRP A 234 -23.61 -2.12 5.23
CA TRP A 234 -22.73 -0.96 5.30
C TRP A 234 -23.53 0.34 5.17
N CYS A 235 -24.48 0.40 4.24
CA CYS A 235 -25.38 1.53 4.09
C CYS A 235 -26.18 1.81 5.37
N LEU A 236 -26.87 0.79 5.93
CA LEU A 236 -27.64 0.95 7.16
C LEU A 236 -26.78 1.43 8.33
N LEU A 237 -25.58 0.85 8.51
CA LEU A 237 -24.63 1.29 9.53
C LEU A 237 -24.21 2.75 9.36
N MET A 238 -23.96 3.19 8.12
CA MET A 238 -23.57 4.56 7.82
C MET A 238 -24.72 5.57 7.91
N LEU A 239 -25.97 5.11 7.78
CA LEU A 239 -27.17 5.93 7.96
C LEU A 239 -27.71 5.88 9.41
N ASP A 240 -27.02 5.18 10.32
CA ASP A 240 -27.45 4.94 11.71
C ASP A 240 -28.82 4.24 11.83
N ILE A 241 -29.18 3.45 10.81
CA ILE A 241 -30.39 2.64 10.81
C ILE A 241 -30.05 1.25 11.38
N PRO A 242 -30.87 0.70 12.30
CA PRO A 242 -30.64 -0.64 12.83
C PRO A 242 -30.52 -1.70 11.74
N VAL A 243 -29.51 -2.58 11.85
CA VAL A 243 -29.31 -3.68 10.90
C VAL A 243 -30.20 -4.86 11.31
N THR A 244 -31.41 -4.88 10.79
CA THR A 244 -32.37 -5.98 10.97
C THR A 244 -32.68 -6.65 9.63
N LYS A 245 -33.17 -7.90 9.66
CA LYS A 245 -33.58 -8.61 8.45
C LYS A 245 -34.66 -7.86 7.68
N ASP A 246 -35.58 -7.21 8.39
CA ASP A 246 -36.66 -6.43 7.78
C ASP A 246 -36.13 -5.16 7.12
N ASN A 247 -35.22 -4.44 7.78
CA ASN A 247 -34.61 -3.25 7.19
C ASN A 247 -33.78 -3.58 5.95
N LEU A 248 -33.08 -4.71 5.93
CA LEU A 248 -32.33 -5.18 4.76
C LEU A 248 -33.25 -5.55 3.56
N ARG A 249 -34.51 -5.89 3.81
CA ARG A 249 -35.52 -6.17 2.77
C ARG A 249 -36.17 -4.89 2.26
N ASN A 250 -36.41 -3.92 3.14
CA ASN A 250 -37.14 -2.67 2.85
C ASN A 250 -36.20 -1.47 2.58
N MET A 251 -35.03 -1.73 1.97
CA MET A 251 -34.00 -0.70 1.70
C MET A 251 -34.54 0.44 0.84
N ARG A 252 -35.45 0.15 -0.10
CA ARG A 252 -35.98 1.15 -1.03
C ARG A 252 -36.84 2.16 -0.27
N GLU A 253 -37.74 1.68 0.56
CA GLU A 253 -38.64 2.51 1.36
C GLU A 253 -37.84 3.31 2.40
N LEU A 254 -36.92 2.67 3.12
CA LEU A 254 -36.11 3.29 4.17
C LEU A 254 -35.14 4.37 3.67
N THR A 255 -34.76 4.33 2.40
CA THR A 255 -33.80 5.27 1.81
C THR A 255 -34.40 6.13 0.71
N GLU A 256 -35.74 6.17 0.62
CA GLU A 256 -36.49 6.92 -0.40
C GLU A 256 -36.01 6.60 -1.83
N GLY A 257 -35.61 5.34 -2.04
CA GLY A 257 -35.06 4.81 -3.29
C GLY A 257 -33.62 5.21 -3.59
N LYS A 258 -33.04 6.19 -2.88
CA LYS A 258 -31.69 6.72 -3.13
C LYS A 258 -30.60 5.66 -2.98
N TYR A 259 -30.74 4.78 -1.99
CA TYR A 259 -29.78 3.72 -1.68
C TYR A 259 -30.44 2.34 -1.62
N LYS A 260 -31.36 2.07 -2.56
CA LYS A 260 -32.11 0.79 -2.62
C LYS A 260 -31.21 -0.46 -2.64
N ASP A 261 -30.01 -0.35 -3.21
CA ASP A 261 -29.02 -1.43 -3.28
C ASP A 261 -27.91 -1.29 -2.21
N GLY A 262 -27.98 -0.27 -1.35
CA GLY A 262 -26.96 0.05 -0.37
C GLY A 262 -25.82 0.91 -0.91
N PHE A 263 -24.65 0.80 -0.31
CA PHE A 263 -23.41 1.47 -0.72
C PHE A 263 -22.48 0.48 -1.41
N ASP A 264 -21.62 0.94 -2.33
CA ASP A 264 -20.80 0.04 -3.13
C ASP A 264 -19.77 -0.70 -2.26
N VAL A 265 -19.83 -2.03 -2.38
CA VAL A 265 -18.91 -3.00 -1.77
C VAL A 265 -18.60 -4.07 -2.80
N VAL A 266 -17.31 -4.32 -3.00
CA VAL A 266 -16.80 -5.36 -3.90
C VAL A 266 -15.92 -6.29 -3.08
N ALA A 267 -16.10 -7.59 -3.23
CA ALA A 267 -15.29 -8.62 -2.60
C ALA A 267 -14.75 -9.57 -3.68
N ASN A 268 -13.43 -9.68 -3.77
CA ASN A 268 -12.75 -10.60 -4.68
C ASN A 268 -11.74 -11.42 -3.89
N ASN A 269 -11.62 -12.72 -4.19
CA ASN A 269 -10.53 -13.52 -3.61
C ASN A 269 -9.18 -12.94 -4.07
N ALA A 270 -8.30 -12.65 -3.12
CA ALA A 270 -7.04 -11.96 -3.34
C ALA A 270 -6.06 -12.81 -4.16
N ARG A 271 -6.03 -14.14 -3.95
CA ARG A 271 -5.16 -15.09 -4.66
C ARG A 271 -3.71 -14.58 -4.74
N GLY A 272 -3.12 -14.21 -3.60
CA GLY A 272 -1.77 -13.64 -3.54
C GLY A 272 -1.63 -12.16 -3.95
N LYS A 273 -2.68 -11.48 -4.42
CA LYS A 273 -2.62 -10.07 -4.86
C LYS A 273 -2.88 -9.09 -3.70
N TYR A 274 -1.96 -9.01 -2.74
CA TYR A 274 -2.16 -8.19 -1.54
C TYR A 274 -1.81 -6.71 -1.70
N HIS A 275 -1.09 -6.32 -2.75
CA HIS A 275 -0.54 -4.97 -2.92
C HIS A 275 -1.55 -3.83 -2.71
N GLU A 276 -2.83 -4.04 -3.05
CA GLU A 276 -3.91 -3.06 -2.90
C GLU A 276 -4.13 -2.60 -1.44
N ILE A 277 -3.93 -3.45 -0.43
CA ILE A 277 -4.12 -3.00 0.96
C ILE A 277 -2.96 -2.14 1.47
N PHE A 278 -1.78 -2.29 0.88
CA PHE A 278 -0.58 -1.57 1.30
C PHE A 278 -0.43 -0.21 0.62
N LYS A 279 -1.40 0.18 -0.23
CA LYS A 279 -1.44 1.48 -0.89
C LYS A 279 -1.63 2.64 0.08
N TYR A 280 -1.48 3.84 -0.47
CA TYR A 280 -1.46 5.11 0.25
C TYR A 280 -2.81 5.47 0.83
N ALA A 281 -2.79 6.24 1.92
CA ALA A 281 -4.01 6.79 2.49
C ALA A 281 -4.72 7.78 1.56
N ILE A 282 -4.00 8.36 0.59
CA ILE A 282 -4.47 9.41 -0.29
C ILE A 282 -4.11 9.07 -1.73
N LYS A 283 -5.08 9.21 -2.63
CA LYS A 283 -4.92 9.03 -4.06
C LYS A 283 -5.38 10.29 -4.78
N GLY A 284 -4.41 11.11 -5.17
CA GLY A 284 -4.64 12.32 -5.95
C GLY A 284 -4.81 12.04 -7.44
N THR A 285 -5.52 12.92 -8.15
CA THR A 285 -5.41 13.02 -9.60
C THR A 285 -4.17 13.84 -9.95
N TYR A 286 -3.10 13.17 -10.39
CA TYR A 286 -1.89 13.81 -10.90
C TYR A 286 -2.16 14.50 -12.25
N LYS A 287 -2.87 15.64 -12.23
CA LYS A 287 -3.07 16.48 -13.40
C LYS A 287 -2.31 17.79 -13.19
N GLN A 288 -1.57 18.22 -14.21
CA GLN A 288 -0.81 19.48 -14.18
C GLN A 288 0.18 19.60 -13.00
N GLU A 289 0.90 18.50 -12.71
CA GLU A 289 1.96 18.44 -11.69
C GLU A 289 1.52 18.71 -10.24
N LYS A 290 0.23 18.93 -9.97
CA LYS A 290 -0.32 19.05 -8.60
C LYS A 290 -1.02 17.75 -8.18
N ILE A 291 -0.82 17.32 -6.92
CA ILE A 291 -1.42 16.08 -6.39
C ILE A 291 -2.91 16.31 -6.03
N PHE A 292 -3.19 17.41 -5.33
CA PHE A 292 -4.49 17.91 -4.90
C PHE A 292 -4.36 19.43 -4.68
N SER A 293 -5.45 20.18 -4.48
CA SER A 293 -5.34 21.63 -4.22
C SER A 293 -4.80 21.94 -2.81
N TYR A 294 -4.45 23.19 -2.54
CA TYR A 294 -4.08 23.63 -1.18
C TYR A 294 -5.23 23.39 -0.18
N GLU A 295 -6.45 23.71 -0.59
CA GLU A 295 -7.66 23.54 0.22
C GLU A 295 -7.91 22.05 0.50
N ASP A 296 -7.68 21.19 -0.49
CA ASP A 296 -7.73 19.74 -0.31
C ASP A 296 -6.68 19.27 0.69
N MET A 297 -5.44 19.78 0.61
CA MET A 297 -4.37 19.47 1.54
C MET A 297 -4.77 19.79 2.98
N CYS A 298 -5.30 20.99 3.23
CA CYS A 298 -5.75 21.40 4.56
C CYS A 298 -6.86 20.49 5.09
N CYS A 299 -7.85 20.15 4.26
CA CYS A 299 -8.92 19.23 4.63
C CYS A 299 -8.41 17.83 4.95
N LEU A 300 -7.52 17.28 4.12
CA LEU A 300 -6.93 15.96 4.32
C LEU A 300 -6.02 15.94 5.56
N TYR A 301 -5.25 17.01 5.78
CA TYR A 301 -4.38 17.16 6.95
C TYR A 301 -5.19 17.11 8.25
N ASP A 302 -6.24 17.92 8.40
CA ASP A 302 -7.10 17.86 9.59
C ASP A 302 -7.80 16.49 9.72
N ALA A 303 -8.30 15.93 8.63
CA ALA A 303 -9.03 14.65 8.67
C ALA A 303 -8.15 13.45 9.02
N LEU A 304 -6.85 13.49 8.68
CA LEU A 304 -5.89 12.40 8.89
C LEU A 304 -4.95 12.62 10.09
N LYS A 305 -4.91 13.82 10.67
CA LYS A 305 -4.11 14.11 11.88
C LYS A 305 -4.46 13.10 12.99
N ASN A 306 -3.43 12.43 13.51
CA ASN A 306 -3.55 11.40 14.55
C ASN A 306 -4.44 10.18 14.19
N ARG A 307 -4.74 9.96 12.91
CA ARG A 307 -5.56 8.83 12.46
C ARG A 307 -4.69 7.63 12.10
N ARG A 308 -5.06 6.45 12.60
CA ARG A 308 -4.51 5.17 12.12
C ARG A 308 -5.07 4.84 10.74
N THR A 309 -4.18 4.72 9.75
CA THR A 309 -4.54 4.25 8.40
C THR A 309 -4.95 2.79 8.42
N TYR A 310 -4.24 1.98 9.19
CA TYR A 310 -4.47 0.53 9.29
C TYR A 310 -5.12 0.14 10.62
N GLN A 311 -6.01 -0.85 10.56
CA GLN A 311 -6.54 -1.50 11.77
C GLN A 311 -6.72 -3.00 11.50
N THR A 312 -6.23 -3.81 12.44
CA THR A 312 -6.26 -5.28 12.39
C THR A 312 -7.32 -5.86 13.34
N TYR A 313 -7.80 -7.06 13.01
CA TYR A 313 -8.89 -7.79 13.68
C TYR A 313 -8.65 -9.31 13.61
N GLY A 314 -9.20 -10.05 14.59
CA GLY A 314 -9.07 -11.51 14.70
C GLY A 314 -7.62 -11.97 14.72
N CYS A 315 -7.28 -13.00 13.94
CA CYS A 315 -5.94 -13.59 13.88
C CYS A 315 -4.82 -12.60 13.49
N LEU A 316 -5.17 -11.45 12.92
CA LEU A 316 -4.22 -10.39 12.53
C LEU A 316 -3.98 -9.34 13.64
N GLN A 317 -4.70 -9.37 14.77
CA GLN A 317 -4.60 -8.35 15.83
C GLN A 317 -3.22 -8.23 16.46
N LYS A 318 -2.45 -9.33 16.49
CA LYS A 318 -1.08 -9.35 17.01
C LYS A 318 -0.08 -8.55 16.15
N HIS A 319 -0.49 -8.11 14.96
CA HIS A 319 0.36 -7.36 14.03
C HIS A 319 -0.05 -5.88 13.96
N ASN A 320 0.94 -4.98 13.97
CA ASN A 320 0.73 -3.55 13.83
C ASN A 320 1.16 -3.06 12.44
N PHE A 321 0.23 -3.02 11.49
CA PHE A 321 0.51 -2.58 10.12
C PHE A 321 0.85 -1.08 10.02
N ASN A 322 0.62 -0.28 11.06
CA ASN A 322 1.04 1.13 11.07
C ASN A 322 2.54 1.28 11.38
N GLU A 323 3.15 0.32 12.07
CA GLU A 323 4.57 0.32 12.40
C GLU A 323 5.35 -0.38 11.29
N VAL A 324 6.18 0.40 10.60
CA VAL A 324 7.10 -0.05 9.55
C VAL A 324 8.43 0.70 9.72
N ASP A 325 9.52 -0.04 9.63
CA ASP A 325 10.89 0.43 9.67
C ASP A 325 11.37 0.91 8.28
N ASP A 326 12.66 1.23 8.17
CA ASP A 326 13.29 1.59 6.91
C ASP A 326 13.57 0.33 6.05
N MET A 327 13.43 0.45 4.73
CA MET A 327 13.68 -0.66 3.80
C MET A 327 15.19 -0.95 3.59
N PHE A 328 16.02 0.08 3.75
CA PHE A 328 17.48 0.05 3.60
C PHE A 328 18.17 -0.22 4.93
N ASN A 329 17.55 0.18 6.05
CA ASN A 329 18.01 -0.14 7.40
C ASN A 329 16.89 -0.75 8.27
N PRO A 330 16.48 -2.00 7.98
CA PRO A 330 15.39 -2.66 8.68
C PRO A 330 15.77 -3.08 10.10
N THR A 331 14.86 -2.85 11.05
CA THR A 331 14.97 -3.22 12.47
C THR A 331 13.91 -4.22 12.92
N LEU A 332 12.80 -4.35 12.17
CA LEU A 332 11.69 -5.27 12.47
C LEU A 332 11.89 -6.66 11.86
N GLN A 333 12.82 -6.78 10.91
CA GLN A 333 13.16 -8.06 10.29
C GLN A 333 14.62 -8.05 9.86
N THR A 334 15.45 -8.84 10.54
CA THR A 334 16.83 -9.06 10.14
C THR A 334 16.86 -9.87 8.85
N ASP A 335 17.65 -9.42 7.88
CA ASP A 335 17.92 -10.17 6.67
C ASP A 335 19.28 -10.88 6.83
N TYR A 336 19.24 -12.09 7.39
CA TYR A 336 20.46 -12.81 7.74
C TYR A 336 21.32 -13.12 6.50
N LEU A 337 20.68 -13.41 5.35
CA LEU A 337 21.38 -13.66 4.09
C LEU A 337 22.12 -12.40 3.63
N TRP A 338 21.48 -11.23 3.76
CA TRP A 338 22.14 -9.96 3.48
C TRP A 338 23.33 -9.70 4.41
N ASN A 339 23.20 -10.00 5.70
CA ASN A 339 24.30 -9.80 6.66
C ASN A 339 25.50 -10.66 6.31
N ILE A 340 25.29 -11.96 6.05
CA ILE A 340 26.37 -12.88 5.63
C ILE A 340 27.05 -12.38 4.35
N PHE A 341 26.25 -11.97 3.36
CA PHE A 341 26.76 -11.41 2.11
C PHE A 341 27.61 -10.15 2.34
N LEU A 342 27.10 -9.22 3.15
CA LEU A 342 27.75 -7.94 3.42
C LEU A 342 29.04 -8.11 4.23
N GLU A 343 29.05 -8.97 5.25
CA GLU A 343 30.24 -9.34 6.02
C GLU A 343 31.32 -9.92 5.10
N LYS A 344 30.93 -10.83 4.20
CA LYS A 344 31.86 -11.40 3.24
C LYS A 344 32.41 -10.35 2.27
N LEU A 345 31.56 -9.49 1.72
CA LEU A 345 31.98 -8.39 0.85
C LEU A 345 32.97 -7.45 1.57
N GLN A 346 32.70 -7.11 2.82
CA GLN A 346 33.56 -6.25 3.64
C GLN A 346 34.91 -6.91 4.01
N SER A 347 34.96 -8.24 4.08
CA SER A 347 36.21 -8.98 4.27
C SER A 347 37.12 -8.91 3.03
N LEU A 348 36.54 -8.77 1.84
CA LEU A 348 37.26 -8.71 0.56
C LEU A 348 37.62 -7.29 0.13
N GLU A 349 36.83 -6.30 0.53
CA GLU A 349 37.01 -4.89 0.17
C GLU A 349 36.45 -3.97 1.24
N ARG A 350 37.22 -2.95 1.65
CA ARG A 350 36.71 -1.88 2.51
C ARG A 350 35.85 -0.91 1.71
N PRO A 351 34.66 -0.54 2.19
CA PRO A 351 33.80 0.40 1.48
C PRO A 351 34.34 1.83 1.53
N ILE A 352 34.13 2.56 0.43
CA ILE A 352 34.26 4.01 0.38
C ILE A 352 32.88 4.61 0.66
N ARG A 353 32.76 5.38 1.74
CA ARG A 353 31.52 6.10 2.04
C ARG A 353 31.38 7.26 1.07
N ILE A 354 30.25 7.30 0.37
CA ILE A 354 29.93 8.37 -0.57
C ILE A 354 28.49 8.83 -0.36
N GLU A 355 28.26 10.06 -0.79
CA GLU A 355 26.92 10.59 -0.99
C GLU A 355 26.63 10.65 -2.48
N SER A 356 25.37 10.46 -2.86
CA SER A 356 24.95 10.67 -4.24
C SER A 356 23.54 11.23 -4.29
N CYS A 357 23.25 11.97 -5.36
CA CYS A 357 21.87 12.31 -5.72
C CYS A 357 21.29 11.28 -6.69
N ILE A 358 19.97 11.32 -6.90
CA ILE A 358 19.29 10.34 -7.76
C ILE A 358 19.71 10.49 -9.24
N GLU A 359 20.06 11.70 -9.67
CA GLU A 359 20.57 11.99 -11.02
C GLU A 359 21.92 11.30 -11.25
N GLU A 360 22.84 11.36 -10.28
CA GLU A 360 24.13 10.66 -10.34
C GLU A 360 23.95 9.14 -10.36
N ILE A 361 23.02 8.63 -9.54
CA ILE A 361 22.66 7.20 -9.55
C ILE A 361 22.18 6.77 -10.93
N LEU A 362 21.30 7.54 -11.58
CA LEU A 362 20.79 7.25 -12.91
C LEU A 362 21.87 7.36 -13.99
N GLN A 363 22.85 8.24 -13.79
CA GLN A 363 23.98 8.39 -14.68
C GLN A 363 24.91 7.18 -14.65
N ASP A 364 25.07 6.51 -13.50
CA ASP A 364 25.85 5.26 -13.41
C ASP A 364 25.31 4.17 -14.35
N PHE A 365 23.99 3.97 -14.37
CA PHE A 365 23.35 3.01 -15.28
C PHE A 365 23.59 3.39 -16.76
N THR A 366 23.43 4.67 -17.08
CA THR A 366 23.59 5.18 -18.45
C THR A 366 25.04 5.09 -18.93
N ASN A 367 26.01 5.33 -18.04
CA ASN A 367 27.43 5.21 -18.35
C ASN A 367 27.83 3.75 -18.59
N ALA A 368 27.34 2.81 -17.78
CA ALA A 368 27.57 1.39 -17.98
C ALA A 368 27.06 0.92 -19.36
N GLU A 369 25.84 1.32 -19.73
CA GLU A 369 25.24 1.03 -21.04
C GLU A 369 26.07 1.58 -22.20
N LYS A 370 26.50 2.85 -22.13
CA LYS A 370 27.20 3.53 -23.24
C LYS A 370 28.67 3.15 -23.37
N ARG A 371 29.37 2.99 -22.24
CA ARG A 371 30.84 2.81 -22.21
C ARG A 371 31.26 1.34 -22.11
N LYS A 372 30.31 0.40 -22.06
CA LYS A 372 30.57 -1.05 -21.86
C LYS A 372 31.46 -1.34 -20.64
N ILE A 373 31.32 -0.53 -19.59
CA ILE A 373 32.04 -0.72 -18.31
C ILE A 373 31.24 -1.70 -17.45
N LYS A 374 31.90 -2.42 -16.53
CA LYS A 374 31.26 -3.26 -15.51
C LYS A 374 30.13 -2.46 -14.83
N PRO A 375 28.87 -2.95 -14.85
CA PRO A 375 27.74 -2.21 -14.33
C PRO A 375 27.82 -2.07 -12.81
N ILE A 376 27.51 -0.87 -12.31
CA ILE A 376 27.38 -0.62 -10.86
C ILE A 376 26.06 -1.21 -10.38
N ARG A 377 26.12 -2.03 -9.33
CA ARG A 377 24.97 -2.71 -8.72
C ARG A 377 24.58 -1.99 -7.44
N TYR A 378 23.35 -1.50 -7.38
CA TYR A 378 22.77 -0.90 -6.18
C TYR A 378 22.06 -1.97 -5.35
N MET A 379 22.48 -2.19 -4.11
CA MET A 379 21.97 -3.29 -3.28
C MET A 379 21.57 -2.80 -1.88
N GLY A 380 20.75 -3.57 -1.19
CA GLY A 380 20.41 -3.36 0.23
C GLY A 380 19.72 -4.60 0.80
N PRO A 381 19.27 -4.59 2.07
CA PRO A 381 18.74 -5.77 2.73
C PRO A 381 17.65 -6.50 1.94
N ALA A 382 16.69 -5.78 1.34
CA ALA A 382 15.62 -6.42 0.58
C ALA A 382 16.04 -7.09 -0.75
N THR A 383 17.27 -6.87 -1.22
CA THR A 383 17.80 -7.39 -2.49
C THR A 383 17.76 -8.92 -2.53
N LEU A 384 18.43 -9.58 -1.58
CA LEU A 384 18.57 -11.04 -1.62
C LEU A 384 17.25 -11.74 -1.31
N ARG A 385 16.46 -11.22 -0.36
CA ARG A 385 15.09 -11.71 -0.12
C ARG A 385 14.22 -11.74 -1.38
N LYS A 386 14.29 -10.70 -2.21
CA LYS A 386 13.51 -10.63 -3.45
C LYS A 386 14.04 -11.58 -4.51
N ALA A 387 15.36 -11.64 -4.64
CA ALA A 387 16.01 -12.53 -5.61
C ALA A 387 15.76 -14.01 -5.31
N PHE A 388 15.72 -14.38 -4.03
CA PHE A 388 15.53 -15.76 -3.58
C PHE A 388 14.08 -16.05 -3.18
N ALA A 389 13.15 -15.20 -3.60
CA ALA A 389 11.74 -15.40 -3.32
C ALA A 389 11.24 -16.68 -3.99
N GLY A 390 10.67 -17.59 -3.19
CA GLY A 390 10.16 -18.88 -3.67
C GLY A 390 11.14 -20.05 -3.60
N LEU A 391 12.41 -19.79 -3.28
CA LEU A 391 13.38 -20.84 -2.96
C LEU A 391 13.14 -21.41 -1.55
N SER A 392 13.45 -22.70 -1.37
CA SER A 392 13.60 -23.34 -0.05
C SER A 392 14.77 -22.73 0.72
N ASP A 393 14.88 -23.03 2.02
CA ASP A 393 15.99 -22.53 2.81
C ASP A 393 17.33 -23.13 2.39
N GLU A 394 17.37 -24.40 1.99
CA GLU A 394 18.57 -25.02 1.40
C GLU A 394 18.94 -24.37 0.07
N GLU A 395 17.97 -24.12 -0.81
CA GLU A 395 18.20 -23.46 -2.10
C GLU A 395 18.70 -22.02 -1.93
N ARG A 396 18.21 -21.30 -0.91
CA ARG A 396 18.69 -19.95 -0.56
C ARG A 396 20.16 -19.97 -0.14
N LEU A 397 20.56 -20.91 0.71
CA LEU A 397 21.94 -21.03 1.17
C LEU A 397 22.88 -21.37 0.00
N GLN A 398 22.50 -22.32 -0.86
CA GLN A 398 23.28 -22.65 -2.06
C GLN A 398 23.39 -21.46 -3.02
N ALA A 399 22.31 -20.68 -3.19
CA ALA A 399 22.33 -19.48 -4.03
C ALA A 399 23.24 -18.40 -3.43
N LEU A 400 23.24 -18.22 -2.10
CA LEU A 400 24.13 -17.30 -1.40
C LEU A 400 25.59 -17.72 -1.52
N GLU A 401 25.91 -19.00 -1.34
CA GLU A 401 27.27 -19.55 -1.49
C GLU A 401 27.82 -19.28 -2.90
N LYS A 402 27.01 -19.50 -3.94
CA LYS A 402 27.37 -19.18 -5.33
C LYS A 402 27.66 -17.69 -5.53
N LEU A 403 26.96 -16.80 -4.83
CA LEU A 403 27.24 -15.36 -4.90
C LEU A 403 28.52 -14.99 -4.18
N ILE A 404 28.77 -15.59 -3.02
CA ILE A 404 30.00 -15.41 -2.26
C ILE A 404 31.20 -15.88 -3.08
N GLN A 405 31.13 -17.04 -3.73
CA GLN A 405 32.19 -17.55 -4.59
C GLN A 405 32.52 -16.56 -5.72
N LYS A 406 31.50 -15.98 -6.37
CA LYS A 406 31.72 -14.95 -7.41
C LYS A 406 32.39 -13.69 -6.89
N LEU A 407 32.08 -13.28 -5.66
CA LEU A 407 32.79 -12.14 -5.02
C LEU A 407 34.27 -12.47 -4.83
N GLU A 408 34.59 -13.69 -4.38
CA GLU A 408 35.98 -14.13 -4.19
C GLU A 408 36.76 -14.19 -5.52
N GLU A 409 36.09 -14.62 -6.59
CA GLU A 409 36.64 -14.66 -7.95
C GLU A 409 36.81 -13.25 -8.58
N GLY A 410 36.16 -12.22 -8.02
CA GLY A 410 36.28 -10.81 -8.44
C GLY A 410 35.23 -10.33 -9.46
N ASP A 411 34.16 -11.09 -9.67
CA ASP A 411 33.13 -10.90 -10.72
C ASP A 411 31.97 -9.94 -10.39
#